data_AF-A0A5K0WMZ5-F1
#
_entry.id   AF-A0A5K0WMZ5-F1
#
_cell.length_a   1.000
_cell.length_b   1.000
_cell.length_c   1.000
_cell.angle_alpha   90.00
_cell.angle_beta   90.00
_cell.angle_gamma   90.00
#
_symmetry.space_group_name_H-M   'P 1'
#
loop_
_entity.id
_entity.type
_entity.pdbx_description
1 polymer ?
#
loop_
_entity_poly.entity_id
_entity_poly.type
_entity_poly.pdbx_seq_one_letter_code
_entity_poly.pdbx_strand_id
1 'polypeptide(L)' 'VPKEWELDPQWESESKQPLAHHRKFPSKWCAPAPNQDPVSTARIVDHFVIKRTCSKPI' A
#
# COMPACT_ATOMS: atom_id res chain seq x y z
N VAL A 1 4.80 5.97 7.33
CA VAL A 1 5.38 4.65 7.02
C VAL A 1 6.33 4.30 8.16
N PRO A 2 6.28 3.09 8.74
CA PRO A 2 7.24 2.67 9.78
C PRO A 2 8.69 2.90 9.32
N LYS A 3 9.58 3.20 10.26
CA LYS A 3 10.98 3.57 9.95
C LYS A 3 11.77 2.38 9.40
N GLU A 4 11.37 1.18 9.80
CA GLU A 4 11.97 -0.10 9.43
C GLU A 4 11.48 -0.65 8.09
N TRP A 5 10.54 0.01 7.40
CA TRP A 5 10.09 -0.44 6.09
C TRP A 5 11.05 -0.01 5.00
N GLU A 6 11.21 -0.88 4.02
CA GLU A 6 12.15 -0.70 2.91
C GLU A 6 11.40 -0.36 1.63
N LEU A 7 12.10 0.26 0.69
CA LEU A 7 11.55 0.59 -0.62
C LEU A 7 11.45 -0.69 -1.46
N ASP A 8 10.28 -0.98 -2.02
CA ASP A 8 10.07 -2.20 -2.82
C ASP A 8 10.80 -2.07 -4.18
N PRO A 9 11.81 -2.91 -4.47
CA PRO A 9 12.54 -2.86 -5.74
C PRO A 9 11.66 -3.16 -6.95
N GLN A 10 10.63 -3.99 -6.78
CA GLN A 10 9.70 -4.35 -7.85
C GLN A 10 8.81 -3.16 -8.20
N TRP A 11 8.34 -2.43 -7.18
CA TRP A 11 7.60 -1.19 -7.38
C TRP A 11 8.42 -0.12 -8.10
N GLU A 12 9.71 0.00 -7.79
CA GLU A 12 10.61 0.96 -8.46
C GLU A 12 10.86 0.62 -9.93
N SER A 13 10.95 -0.68 -10.24
CA SER A 13 11.21 -1.16 -11.60
C SER A 13 10.00 -1.00 -12.55
N GLU A 14 8.80 -0.78 -12.02
CA GLU A 14 7.60 -0.63 -12.82
C GLU A 14 7.46 0.75 -13.48
N SER A 15 6.86 0.75 -14.67
CA SER A 15 6.50 1.99 -15.35
C SER A 15 5.49 2.78 -14.51
N LYS A 16 5.71 4.10 -14.41
CA LYS A 16 4.84 4.96 -13.60
C LYS A 16 3.47 5.10 -14.27
N GLN A 17 2.52 4.28 -13.85
CA GLN A 17 1.12 4.45 -14.21
C GLN A 17 0.45 5.58 -13.40
N PRO A 18 -0.60 6.23 -13.94
CA PRO A 18 -1.32 7.32 -13.26
C PRO A 18 -1.95 6.90 -11.93
N LEU A 19 -2.37 5.63 -11.85
CA LEU A 19 -3.04 5.06 -10.69
C LEU A 19 -2.22 3.88 -10.16
N ALA A 20 -1.72 4.01 -8.93
CA ALA A 20 -0.84 3.01 -8.32
C ALA A 20 -1.50 1.62 -8.19
N HIS A 21 -2.82 1.56 -8.00
CA HIS A 21 -3.57 0.30 -7.84
C HIS A 21 -3.70 -0.53 -9.13
N HIS A 22 -3.33 0.01 -10.29
CA HIS A 22 -3.27 -0.73 -11.55
C HIS A 22 -1.90 -1.39 -11.81
N ARG A 23 -0.90 -1.12 -10.97
CA ARG A 23 0.43 -1.73 -11.06
C ARG A 23 0.39 -3.19 -10.65
N LYS A 24 1.35 -3.97 -11.13
CA LYS A 24 1.54 -5.36 -10.69
C LYS A 24 1.99 -5.42 -9.24
N PHE A 25 2.84 -4.49 -8.83
CA PHE A 25 3.31 -4.25 -7.46
C PHE A 25 2.79 -2.87 -7.02
N PRO A 26 1.58 -2.77 -6.47
CA PRO A 26 0.96 -1.49 -6.13
C PRO A 26 1.55 -0.84 -4.86
N SER A 27 2.25 -1.62 -4.02
CA SER A 27 2.82 -1.17 -2.75
C SER A 27 4.23 -0.59 -2.95
N LYS A 28 4.43 0.68 -2.55
CA LYS A 28 5.76 1.32 -2.62
C LYS A 28 6.75 0.78 -1.59
N TRP A 29 6.24 0.32 -0.46
CA TRP A 29 7.04 -0.07 0.68
C TRP A 29 6.77 -1.52 1.03
N CYS A 30 7.83 -2.25 1.38
CA CYS A 30 7.78 -3.62 1.83
C CYS A 30 8.28 -3.73 3.29
N ALA A 31 7.87 -4.81 3.96
CA ALA A 31 8.44 -5.16 5.25
C ALA A 31 9.90 -5.61 5.08
N PRO A 32 10.79 -5.32 6.06
CA PRO A 32 12.22 -5.59 5.96
C PRO A 32 12.57 -7.09 5.92
N ALA A 33 11.64 -7.97 6.31
CA ALA A 33 11.88 -9.41 6.38
C ALA A 33 10.84 -10.19 5.55
N PRO A 34 11.25 -10.85 4.45
CA PRO A 34 10.33 -11.57 3.55
C PRO A 34 9.70 -12.83 4.17
N ASN A 35 10.22 -13.33 5.29
CA ASN A 35 9.80 -14.59 5.93
C ASN A 35 9.03 -14.41 7.26
N GLN A 36 8.53 -13.21 7.55
CA GLN A 36 7.68 -13.03 8.74
C GLN A 36 6.23 -13.42 8.42
N ASP A 37 5.58 -14.10 9.35
CA ASP A 37 4.15 -14.43 9.27
C ASP A 37 3.35 -13.12 9.03
N PRO A 38 2.55 -13.01 7.95
CA PRO A 38 1.79 -11.81 7.62
C PRO A 38 0.92 -11.28 8.76
N VAL A 39 0.44 -12.17 9.63
CA VAL A 39 -0.35 -11.82 10.81
C VAL A 39 0.53 -11.15 11.87
N SER A 40 1.78 -11.59 12.01
CA SER A 40 2.76 -11.04 12.95
C SER A 40 3.36 -9.70 12.48
N THR A 41 3.38 -9.43 11.17
CA THR A 41 3.94 -8.19 10.59
C THR A 41 2.91 -7.10 10.34
N ALA A 42 1.60 -7.43 10.34
CA ALA A 42 0.55 -6.45 10.18
C ALA A 42 0.46 -5.51 11.38
N ARG A 43 0.62 -4.21 11.14
CA ARG A 43 0.43 -3.15 12.14
C ARG A 43 -0.52 -2.09 11.58
N ILE A 44 -1.55 -1.75 12.36
CA ILE A 44 -2.41 -0.61 12.04
C ILE A 44 -1.63 0.65 12.42
N VAL A 45 -1.15 1.37 11.40
CA VAL A 45 -0.35 2.59 11.57
C VAL A 45 -1.18 3.86 11.42
N ASP A 46 -2.37 3.75 10.83
CA ASP A 46 -3.29 4.86 10.63
C ASP A 46 -4.74 4.34 10.50
N HIS A 47 -5.71 5.16 10.87
CA HIS A 47 -7.14 4.84 10.80
C HIS A 47 -7.90 6.04 10.23
N PHE A 48 -8.42 5.88 9.02
CA PHE A 48 -9.25 6.89 8.37
C PHE A 48 -10.58 6.30 7.89
N VAL A 49 -11.62 7.14 7.92
CA VAL A 49 -12.97 6.77 7.46
C VAL A 49 -13.24 7.50 6.15
N ILE A 50 -13.38 6.75 5.06
CA ILE A 50 -13.85 7.32 3.79
C ILE A 50 -15.38 7.40 3.83
N LYS A 51 -15.90 8.61 4.00
CA LYS A 51 -17.34 8.86 3.87
C LYS A 51 -17.74 8.69 2.40
N ARG A 52 -18.65 7.76 2.11
CA ARG A 52 -19.27 7.68 0.78
C ARG A 52 -20.17 8.90 0.60
N THR A 53 -19.84 9.79 -0.34
CA THR A 53 -20.79 10.77 -0.84
C THR A 53 -21.79 10.02 -1.70
N CYS A 54 -23.01 9.86 -1.20
CA CYS A 54 -24.11 9.36 -2.03
C CYS A 54 -24.42 10.48 -3.04
N SER A 55 -23.81 10.43 -4.22
CA SER A 55 -24.27 11.25 -5.35
C SER A 55 -25.63 10.68 -5.74
N LYS A 56 -26.69 11.23 -5.17
CA LYS A 56 -28.03 11.02 -5.73
C LYS A 56 -27.98 11.61 -7.14
N PRO A 57 -28.23 10.82 -8.21
CA PRO A 57 -28.48 11.43 -9.51
C PRO A 57 -29.75 12.27 -9.40
N ILE A 58 -29.67 13.51 -9.90
CA ILE A 58 -30.80 14.43 -10.07
C ILE A 58 -31.63 13.94 -11.26
#